data_AF-A0A3R6L6B5-F1
#
_entry.id   AF-A0A3R6L6B5-F1
#
_cell.length_a   1.000
_cell.length_b   1.000
_cell.length_c   1.000
_cell.angle_alpha   90.00
_cell.angle_beta   90.00
_cell.angle_gamma   90.00
#
_symmetry.space_group_name_H-M   'P 1'
#
loop_
_entity.id
_entity.type
_entity.pdbx_description
1 polymer ?
#
loop_
_entity_poly.entity_id
_entity_poly.type
_entity_poly.pdbx_seq_one_letter_code
_entity_poly.pdbx_strand_id
1 'polypeptide(L)' 'MEENKEELSIEEMFDRLDGIMRTLEDSRSTLEESFASYEAGMRLVRACSEKIDKVEKQIMVVNGEETEA' A
#
# COMPACT_ATOMS: atom_id res chain seq x y z
N MET A 1 -22.22 5.15 13.51
CA MET A 1 -21.02 4.30 13.58
C MET A 1 -20.02 5.00 12.71
N GLU A 2 -19.10 5.75 13.31
CA GLU A 2 -18.02 6.40 12.57
C GLU A 2 -17.19 5.30 11.93
N GLU A 3 -17.28 5.18 10.61
CA GLU A 3 -16.36 4.40 9.79
C GLU A 3 -15.00 5.07 9.94
N ASN A 4 -14.29 4.70 11.01
CA ASN A 4 -12.89 5.01 11.19
C ASN A 4 -12.20 4.38 9.97
N LYS A 5 -11.87 5.21 8.98
CA LYS A 5 -11.00 4.86 7.86
C LYS A 5 -9.64 4.61 8.49
N GLU A 6 -9.47 3.46 9.12
CA GLU A 6 -8.20 3.05 9.70
C GLU A 6 -7.19 3.04 8.54
N GLU A 7 -6.28 4.01 8.56
CA GLU A 7 -5.19 4.08 7.61
C GLU A 7 -4.35 2.82 7.79
N LEU A 8 -4.56 1.83 6.92
CA LEU A 8 -3.86 0.54 6.93
C LEU A 8 -2.39 0.70 7.25
N SER A 9 -1.89 -0.06 8.21
CA SER A 9 -0.47 -0.10 8.55
C SER A 9 0.33 -0.60 7.35
N ILE A 10 1.63 -0.28 7.28
CA ILE A 10 2.50 -0.76 6.19
C ILE A 10 2.48 -2.30 6.16
N GLU A 11 2.54 -2.94 7.32
CA GLU A 11 2.45 -4.40 7.47
C GLU A 11 1.13 -4.96 6.92
N GLU A 12 -0.01 -4.34 7.26
CA GLU A 12 -1.32 -4.75 6.76
C GLU A 12 -1.46 -4.56 5.24
N MET A 13 -0.81 -3.52 4.69
CA MET A 13 -0.74 -3.33 3.25
C MET A 13 0.04 -4.50 2.60
N PHE A 14 1.19 -4.88 3.14
CA PHE A 14 1.94 -6.04 2.61
C PHE A 14 1.12 -7.33 2.69
N ASP A 15 0.46 -7.62 3.81
CA ASP A 15 -0.41 -8.79 3.95
C ASP A 15 -1.53 -8.83 2.89
N ARG A 16 -2.14 -7.67 2.60
CA ARG A 16 -3.14 -7.56 1.54
C ARG A 16 -2.54 -7.75 0.15
N LEU A 17 -1.34 -7.24 -0.09
CA LEU A 17 -0.63 -7.41 -1.36
C LEU A 17 -0.30 -8.90 -1.61
N ASP A 18 0.14 -9.63 -0.59
CA ASP A 18 0.37 -11.07 -0.64
C ASP A 18 -0.92 -11.84 -0.97
N GLY A 19 -2.05 -11.44 -0.37
CA GLY A 19 -3.36 -12.02 -0.70
C GLY A 19 -3.76 -11.80 -2.17
N ILE A 20 -3.48 -10.60 -2.69
CA ILE A 20 -3.71 -10.25 -4.10
C ILE A 20 -2.81 -11.07 -5.02
N MET A 21 -1.53 -11.22 -4.69
CA MET A 21 -0.59 -12.07 -5.43
C MET A 21 -1.07 -13.51 -5.50
N ARG A 22 -1.49 -14.10 -4.37
CA ARG A 22 -2.05 -15.46 -4.35
C ARG A 22 -3.27 -15.63 -5.24
N THR A 23 -4.11 -14.59 -5.33
CA THR A 23 -5.30 -14.60 -6.19
C THR A 23 -4.91 -14.54 -7.66
N LEU A 24 -3.90 -13.74 -8.00
CA LEU A 24 -3.35 -13.64 -9.35
C LEU A 24 -2.63 -14.93 -9.79
N GLU A 25 -2.03 -15.66 -8.84
CA GLU A 25 -1.34 -16.92 -9.08
C GLU A 25 -2.30 -18.13 -9.14
N ASP A 26 -3.53 -18.00 -8.61
CA ASP A 26 -4.52 -19.08 -8.69
C ASP A 26 -4.99 -19.26 -10.14
N SER A 27 -4.72 -20.45 -10.69
CA SER A 27 -5.03 -20.81 -12.08
C SER A 27 -6.53 -20.91 -12.37
N ARG A 28 -7.39 -20.80 -11.34
CA ARG A 28 -8.86 -20.82 -11.45
C ARG A 28 -9.46 -19.41 -11.50
N SER A 29 -8.67 -18.37 -11.25
CA SER A 29 -9.11 -16.98 -11.32
C SER A 29 -9.47 -16.62 -12.76
N THR A 30 -10.63 -16.00 -12.95
CA THR A 30 -11.01 -15.47 -14.26
C THR A 30 -10.15 -14.26 -14.63
N LEU A 31 -10.08 -13.94 -15.93
CA LEU A 31 -9.36 -12.76 -16.39
C LEU A 31 -9.87 -11.47 -15.72
N GLU A 32 -11.19 -11.35 -15.53
CA GLU A 32 -11.82 -10.21 -14.87
C GLU A 32 -11.43 -10.11 -13.38
N GLU A 33 -11.39 -11.23 -12.66
CA GLU A 33 -10.92 -11.27 -11.26
C GLU A 33 -9.43 -10.92 -11.16
N SER A 34 -8.63 -11.40 -12.11
CA SER A 34 -7.21 -11.04 -12.18
C SER A 34 -7.01 -9.55 -12.47
N PHE A 35 -7.81 -8.95 -13.36
CA PHE A 35 -7.77 -7.51 -13.59
C PHE A 35 -8.17 -6.71 -12.34
N ALA A 36 -9.24 -7.09 -11.67
CA ALA A 36 -9.70 -6.43 -10.45
C ALA A 36 -8.64 -6.54 -9.33
N SER A 37 -8.04 -7.72 -9.17
CA SER A 37 -6.98 -7.98 -8.19
C SER A 37 -5.73 -7.16 -8.50
N TYR A 38 -5.31 -7.10 -9.77
CA TYR A 38 -4.19 -6.30 -10.21
C TYR A 38 -4.41 -4.80 -9.95
N GLU A 39 -5.59 -4.28 -10.26
CA GLU A 39 -5.93 -2.87 -10.01
C GLU A 39 -5.92 -2.56 -8.50
N ALA A 40 -6.49 -3.45 -7.69
CA ALA A 40 -6.45 -3.34 -6.23
C ALA A 40 -4.99 -3.34 -5.71
N GLY A 41 -4.15 -4.23 -6.25
CA GLY A 41 -2.73 -4.32 -5.91
C GLY A 41 -1.97 -3.03 -6.25
N MET A 42 -2.19 -2.49 -7.45
CA MET A 42 -1.58 -1.21 -7.86
C MET A 42 -1.97 -0.04 -6.96
N ARG A 43 -3.25 0.06 -6.60
CA ARG A 43 -3.73 1.11 -5.67
C ARG A 43 -3.06 0.96 -4.30
N LEU A 44 -2.92 -0.26 -3.82
CA LEU A 44 -2.34 -0.56 -2.52
C LEU A 44 -0.82 -0.30 -2.49
N VAL A 45 -0.09 -0.66 -3.54
CA VAL A 45 1.34 -0.31 -3.71
C VAL A 45 1.53 1.20 -3.68
N ARG A 46 0.67 1.94 -4.38
CA ARG A 46 0.73 3.41 -4.38
C ARG A 46 0.53 3.99 -2.98
N ALA A 47 -0.49 3.51 -2.26
CA ALA A 47 -0.76 3.95 -0.89
C ALA A 47 0.40 3.61 0.07
N CYS A 48 1.02 2.44 -0.10
CA CYS A 48 2.20 2.04 0.68
C CYS A 48 3.38 2.98 0.43
N SER A 49 3.67 3.28 -0.84
CA SER A 49 4.72 4.22 -1.24
C SER A 49 4.51 5.61 -0.63
N GLU A 50 3.28 6.14 -0.69
CA GLU A 50 2.93 7.44 -0.09
C GLU A 50 3.11 7.42 1.44
N LYS A 51 2.79 6.31 2.09
CA LYS A 51 2.98 6.16 3.54
C LYS A 51 4.45 6.10 3.93
N ILE A 52 5.28 5.41 3.14
CA ILE A 52 6.74 5.34 3.35
C ILE A 52 7.36 6.74 3.16
N ASP A 53 7.02 7.44 2.08
CA ASP A 53 7.49 8.82 1.82
C ASP A 53 7.12 9.77 2.97
N LYS A 54 5.91 9.65 3.53
CA LYS A 54 5.50 10.41 4.70
C LYS A 54 6.38 10.12 5.92
N VAL A 55 6.68 8.85 6.19
CA VAL A 55 7.55 8.45 7.30
C VAL A 55 8.98 8.96 7.07
N GLU A 56 9.51 8.85 5.85
CA GLU A 56 10.83 9.37 5.48
C GLU A 56 10.93 10.88 5.72
N LYS A 57 9.92 11.64 5.27
CA LYS A 57 9.83 13.09 5.54
C LYS A 57 9.77 13.41 7.03
N GLN A 58 9.02 12.64 7.80
CA GLN A 58 8.95 12.84 9.25
C GLN A 58 10.31 12.58 9.91
N ILE A 59 11.05 11.55 9.47
CA ILE A 59 12.41 11.27 9.95
C ILE A 59 13.35 12.41 9.59
N MET A 60 13.30 12.92 8.37
CA MET A 60 14.15 14.04 7.91
C MET A 60 13.92 15.31 8.74
N VAL A 61 12.65 15.66 9.04
CA VAL A 61 12.30 16.78 9.91
C VAL A 61 12.82 16.58 11.34
N VAL A 62 12.73 15.36 11.88
CA VAL A 62 13.23 15.04 13.23
C VAL A 62 14.76 15.09 13.29
N ASN A 63 15.45 14.66 12.22
CA ASN A 63 16.91 14.70 12.13
C ASN A 63 17.47 16.11 11.91
N GLY A 64 16.62 17.12 11.71
CA GLY A 64 17.06 18.51 11.49
C GLY A 64 17.74 18.70 10.14
N GLU A 65 17.55 17.79 9.20
CA GLU A 65 17.97 17.96 7.80
C GLU A 65 16.94 18.86 7.11
N GLU A 66 16.96 20.14 7.48
CA GLU A 66 16.41 21.19 6.64
C GLU A 66 17.16 21.09 5.32
N THR A 67 16.50 20.59 4.28
CA THR A 67 17.06 20.64 2.92
C THR A 67 17.30 22.11 2.61
N GLU A 68 18.55 22.54 2.77
CA GLU A 68 19.02 23.85 2.31
C GLU A 68 18.69 23.94 0.82
N ALA A 69 17.84 24.90 0.49
CA ALA A 69 17.40 25.21 -0.88
C ALA A 69 18.55 25.79 -1.73
#